data_AF-A0A7G2LSC8-F1
#
_entry.id   AF-A0A7G2LSC8-F1
#
_cell.length_a   1.000
_cell.length_b   1.000
_cell.length_c   1.000
_cell.angle_alpha   90.00
_cell.angle_beta   90.00
_cell.angle_gamma   90.00
#
_symmetry.space_group_name_H-M   'P 1'
#
loop_
_entity.id
_entity.type
_entity.pdbx_description
1 polymer ?
#
loop_
_entity_poly.entity_id
_entity_poly.type
_entity_poly.pdbx_seq_one_letter_code
_entity_poly.pdbx_strand_id
1 'polypeptide(L)' 'MSQAEEHAGTRRDFLYYATAGTGAVAVGAAVWPLVNQMNPSADVKALSSIRVDVSGVEVGTQLTVKWLG' A
#
# COMPACT_ATOMS: atom_id res chain seq x y z
N MET A 1 -5.53 -16.59 52.76
CA MET A 1 -5.16 -15.39 51.98
C MET A 1 -5.67 -15.61 50.56
N SER A 2 -6.50 -14.68 50.06
CA SER A 2 -7.41 -14.87 48.93
C SER A 2 -6.71 -14.71 47.58
N GLN A 3 -6.96 -15.61 46.62
CA GLN A 3 -6.59 -15.53 45.19
C GLN A 3 -7.31 -14.38 44.44
N ALA A 4 -8.02 -13.49 45.14
CA ALA A 4 -8.79 -12.40 44.53
C ALA A 4 -7.95 -11.12 44.28
N GLU A 5 -6.79 -10.95 44.93
CA GLU A 5 -5.98 -9.73 44.80
C GLU A 5 -5.06 -9.73 43.57
N GLU A 6 -4.80 -10.88 42.93
CA GLU A 6 -3.86 -11.03 41.80
C GLU A 6 -4.43 -10.55 40.43
N HIS A 7 -5.74 -10.31 40.34
CA HIS A 7 -6.43 -10.00 39.06
C HIS A 7 -6.99 -8.57 38.95
N ALA A 8 -6.72 -7.71 39.93
CA ALA A 8 -7.26 -6.35 39.94
C ALA A 8 -6.59 -5.45 38.87
N GLY A 9 -5.29 -5.62 38.63
CA GLY A 9 -4.54 -4.85 37.63
C GLY A 9 -4.59 -5.41 36.20
N THR A 10 -4.50 -6.73 36.05
CA THR A 10 -4.27 -7.39 34.73
C THR A 10 -5.41 -7.23 33.74
N ARG A 11 -6.67 -7.18 34.20
CA ARG A 11 -7.85 -6.99 33.33
C ARG A 11 -7.93 -5.57 32.77
N ARG A 12 -7.59 -4.58 33.59
CA ARG A 12 -7.60 -3.18 33.17
C ARG A 12 -6.43 -2.88 32.22
N ASP A 13 -5.26 -3.43 32.52
CA ASP A 13 -4.10 -3.33 31.63
C ASP A 13 -4.37 -4.00 30.28
N PHE A 14 -5.02 -5.16 30.27
CA PHE A 14 -5.47 -5.79 29.03
C PHE A 14 -6.36 -4.85 28.21
N LEU A 15 -7.36 -4.20 28.83
CA LEU A 15 -8.21 -3.25 28.14
C LEU A 15 -7.43 -2.05 27.60
N TYR A 16 -6.45 -1.54 28.35
CA TYR A 16 -5.58 -0.45 27.87
C TYR A 16 -4.76 -0.87 26.65
N TYR A 17 -4.11 -2.03 26.70
CA TYR A 17 -3.33 -2.55 25.57
C TYR A 17 -4.19 -2.88 24.35
N ALA A 18 -5.34 -3.50 24.56
CA ALA A 18 -6.28 -3.81 23.49
C ALA A 18 -6.80 -2.53 22.82
N THR A 19 -7.15 -1.51 23.61
CA THR A 19 -7.64 -0.22 23.09
C THR A 19 -6.55 0.54 22.36
N ALA A 20 -5.36 0.67 22.96
CA ALA A 20 -4.22 1.36 22.35
C ALA A 20 -3.76 0.64 21.08
N GLY A 21 -3.68 -0.70 21.11
CA GLY A 21 -3.33 -1.52 19.95
C GLY A 21 -4.34 -1.36 18.80
N THR A 22 -5.63 -1.40 19.10
CA THR A 22 -6.69 -1.15 18.11
C THR A 22 -6.56 0.26 17.52
N GLY A 23 -6.31 1.27 18.37
CA GLY A 23 -6.08 2.64 17.92
C GLY A 23 -4.89 2.76 16.97
N ALA A 24 -3.76 2.13 17.31
CA ALA A 24 -2.56 2.13 16.47
C ALA A 24 -2.82 1.49 15.09
N VAL A 25 -3.51 0.36 15.06
CA VAL A 25 -3.89 -0.31 13.79
C VAL A 25 -4.82 0.56 12.96
N ALA A 26 -5.84 1.17 13.58
CA ALA A 26 -6.79 2.03 12.88
C ALA A 26 -6.11 3.28 12.28
N VAL A 27 -5.23 3.93 13.04
CA VAL A 27 -4.43 5.07 12.55
C VAL A 27 -3.54 4.64 11.38
N GLY A 28 -2.83 3.50 11.51
CA GLY A 28 -2.01 2.97 10.42
C GLY A 28 -2.83 2.71 9.14
N ALA A 29 -4.00 2.08 9.28
CA ALA A 29 -4.91 1.80 8.17
C ALA A 29 -5.47 3.08 7.53
N ALA A 30 -5.72 4.13 8.30
CA ALA A 30 -6.20 5.41 7.79
C ALA A 30 -5.11 6.25 7.13
N VAL A 31 -3.86 6.19 7.64
CA VAL A 31 -2.72 6.95 7.11
C VAL A 31 -2.13 6.29 5.86
N TRP A 32 -2.07 4.96 5.79
CA TRP A 32 -1.54 4.23 4.64
C TRP A 32 -2.08 4.70 3.28
N PRO A 33 -3.40 4.84 3.05
CA PRO A 33 -3.92 5.30 1.75
C PRO A 33 -3.48 6.72 1.40
N LEU A 34 -3.25 7.60 2.39
CA LEU A 34 -2.74 8.95 2.15
C LEU A 34 -1.33 8.93 1.55
N VAL A 35 -0.51 7.95 1.94
CA VAL A 35 0.82 7.73 1.37
C VAL A 35 0.71 6.98 0.04
N ASN A 36 -0.05 5.88 0.02
CA ASN A 36 -0.14 4.98 -1.14
C ASN A 36 -0.79 5.65 -2.37
N GLN A 37 -1.61 6.70 -2.19
CA GLN A 37 -2.16 7.47 -3.30
C GLN A 37 -1.10 8.25 -4.11
N MET A 38 0.14 8.39 -3.59
CA MET A 38 1.26 8.97 -4.32
C MET A 38 2.03 7.93 -5.16
N ASN A 39 1.72 6.64 -5.03
CA ASN A 39 2.33 5.60 -5.87
C ASN A 39 1.74 5.64 -7.29
N PRO A 40 2.45 5.07 -8.30
CA PRO A 40 1.98 5.08 -9.68
C PRO A 40 0.56 4.52 -9.82
N SER A 41 -0.29 5.33 -10.44
CA SER A 41 -1.69 5.02 -10.72
C SER A 41 -1.82 3.93 -11.79
N ALA A 42 -3.04 3.40 -11.94
CA ALA A 42 -3.31 2.31 -12.88
C ALA A 42 -3.10 2.71 -14.34
N ASP A 43 -3.40 3.95 -14.72
CA ASP A 43 -3.18 4.51 -16.05
C ASP A 43 -1.68 4.63 -16.37
N VAL A 44 -0.87 5.09 -15.42
CA VAL A 44 0.61 5.12 -15.55
C VAL A 44 1.16 3.70 -15.76
N LYS A 45 0.65 2.71 -15.02
CA LYS A 45 1.06 1.31 -15.18
C LYS A 45 0.55 0.69 -16.48
N ALA A 46 -0.61 1.08 -16.99
CA ALA A 46 -1.10 0.60 -18.27
C ALA A 46 -0.23 1.10 -19.42
N LEU A 47 0.27 2.34 -19.33
CA LEU A 47 1.17 2.93 -20.31
C LEU A 47 2.62 2.44 -20.20
N SER A 48 3.00 1.74 -19.13
CA SER A 48 4.35 1.20 -19.00
C SER A 48 4.63 -0.02 -19.88
N SER A 49 3.59 -0.63 -20.45
CA SER A 49 3.72 -1.71 -21.43
C SER A 49 2.89 -1.38 -22.66
N ILE A 50 3.54 -1.15 -23.80
CA ILE A 50 2.88 -0.86 -25.08
C ILE A 50 3.27 -1.91 -26.12
N ARG A 51 2.39 -2.12 -27.10
CA ARG A 51 2.71 -2.89 -28.31
C ARG A 51 2.96 -1.92 -29.45
N VAL A 52 4.07 -2.11 -30.16
CA VAL A 52 4.42 -1.37 -31.37
C VAL A 52 4.41 -2.36 -32.51
N ASP A 53 3.56 -2.10 -33.51
CA ASP A 53 3.55 -2.90 -34.74
C ASP A 53 4.71 -2.46 -35.65
N VAL A 54 5.44 -3.43 -36.19
CA VAL A 54 6.60 -3.22 -37.05
C VAL A 54 6.44 -3.85 -38.43
N SER A 55 5.26 -4.40 -38.75
CA SER A 55 5.03 -5.11 -40.02
C SER A 55 5.21 -4.24 -41.27
N GLY A 56 5.05 -2.93 -41.13
CA GLY A 56 5.21 -1.95 -42.22
C GLY A 56 6.57 -1.24 -42.28
N VAL A 57 7.55 -1.62 -41.47
CA VAL A 57 8.86 -0.94 -41.43
C VAL A 57 9.74 -1.42 -42.57
N GLU A 58 10.06 -0.52 -43.51
CA GLU A 58 10.93 -0.81 -44.66
C GLU A 58 12.41 -0.88 -44.27
N VAL A 59 13.19 -1.65 -45.02
CA VAL A 59 14.64 -1.80 -44.80
C VAL A 59 15.35 -0.46 -44.97
N GLY A 60 16.19 -0.10 -43.99
CA GLY A 60 16.93 1.16 -43.99
C GLY A 60 16.17 2.35 -43.40
N THR A 61 14.93 2.14 -42.93
CA THR A 61 14.14 3.17 -42.24
C THR A 61 14.19 3.02 -40.71
N GLN A 62 13.86 4.07 -39.98
CA GLN A 62 13.85 4.09 -38.52
C GLN A 62 12.46 4.43 -37.99
N LEU A 63 11.99 3.65 -37.00
CA LEU A 63 10.79 3.93 -36.22
C LEU A 63 11.19 4.37 -34.81
N THR A 64 10.90 5.62 -34.46
CA THR A 64 11.13 6.15 -33.11
C THR A 64 9.81 6.19 -32.36
N VAL A 65 9.74 5.51 -31.21
CA VAL A 65 8.54 5.46 -30.37
C VAL A 65 8.85 6.07 -29.02
N LYS A 66 7.96 6.95 -28.55
CA LYS A 66 7.99 7.47 -27.19
C LYS A 66 7.47 6.40 -26.23
N TRP A 67 8.30 5.96 -25.29
CA TRP A 67 7.93 4.98 -24.28
C TRP A 67 8.43 5.43 -22.91
N LEU A 68 7.51 5.51 -21.94
CA LEU A 68 7.77 5.98 -20.57
C LEU A 68 8.33 7.41 -20.42
N GLY A 69 8.17 8.25 -21.45
CA GLY A 69 8.77 9.59 -21.47
C GLY A 69 9.95 9.62 -22.41
#